data_AF-A0A973ETI7-F1
#
_entry.id   AF-A0A973ETI7-F1
#
_cell.length_a   1.000
_cell.length_b   1.000
_cell.length_c   1.000
_cell.angle_alpha   90.00
_cell.angle_beta   90.00
_cell.angle_gamma   90.00
#
_symmetry.space_group_name_H-M   'P 1'
#
loop_
_entity.id
_entity.type
_entity.pdbx_description
1 polymer ?
#
loop_
_entity_poly.entity_id
_entity_poly.type
_entity_poly.pdbx_seq_one_letter_code
_entity_poly.pdbx_strand_id
1 'polypeptide(L)'
;MDIGLRSPPGTQGTSNPVSRKALLVFMRYPEPGKVKSRLAAALGPQEAAAIYHRLLRRTLGVASDFKRSNPDCGIFLFCTPESSAGQIVAEFPGPWEVVHQEGEHLGGRMKAALRYTSQLGYPHRVLIGSDVADIEPSDLREAFQALADGYSAIGPAADGGFYLIGLKDQCPLIFQHSEWGTADVGARTERLLQKSCIPFRRLRTRTDIDRPGDLLLLSNTRFLADRLSIIVPTLNPMSRLGSFLDRIACELWPDDEVIVVQGENGQHREQEPIGNRIRRIVAPRGRGIQLNHGADLSSGNLLLFLHDDSIPPHNFCYSVRSVLDDPAVSLGCFRLAFQPSTPTLDRIAAWANFRTRVFRLPYGDQGIFCRREIFQKAGGFKNRYLLEDVDFVRNCRPRGAVRMHPDSLVTSSRRYLTRGILRASFENHLILLLYHLGVQDSRLYSLYYRP
;
A
#
# COMPACT_ATOMS: atom_id res chain seq x y z
N MET A 1 -6.51 -24.48 19.97
CA MET A 1 -7.92 -24.05 19.85
C MET A 1 -8.26 -24.13 18.38
N ASP A 2 -9.22 -25.00 18.04
CA ASP A 2 -9.57 -25.39 16.68
C ASP A 2 -9.80 -24.20 15.75
N ILE A 3 -8.99 -24.13 14.69
CA ILE A 3 -9.15 -23.18 13.60
C ILE A 3 -10.20 -23.79 12.67
N GLY A 4 -11.46 -23.47 12.92
CA GLY A 4 -12.58 -23.96 12.12
C GLY A 4 -12.46 -23.50 10.66
N LEU A 5 -12.18 -24.45 9.77
CA LEU A 5 -12.45 -24.36 8.33
C LEU A 5 -13.92 -24.03 8.14
N ARG A 6 -14.23 -22.76 7.83
CA ARG A 6 -15.61 -22.33 7.56
C ARG A 6 -15.99 -22.70 6.12
N SER A 7 -17.12 -23.39 5.99
CA SER A 7 -17.84 -23.61 4.73
C SER A 7 -18.23 -22.27 4.07
N PRO A 8 -18.41 -22.22 2.73
CA PRO A 8 -18.54 -20.97 1.99
C PRO A 8 -19.83 -20.21 2.37
N PRO A 9 -19.78 -18.87 2.49
CA PRO A 9 -20.95 -18.06 2.80
C PRO A 9 -21.92 -17.99 1.62
N GLY A 10 -23.21 -18.07 1.93
CA GLY A 10 -24.31 -17.91 0.98
C GLY A 10 -24.27 -16.54 0.30
N THR A 11 -24.50 -16.56 -1.01
CA THR A 11 -24.46 -15.42 -1.92
C THR A 11 -25.68 -14.51 -1.75
N GLN A 12 -25.47 -13.27 -1.31
CA GLN A 12 -26.35 -12.15 -1.66
C GLN A 12 -25.52 -11.04 -2.32
N GLY A 13 -25.74 -10.87 -3.63
CA GLY A 13 -25.08 -9.89 -4.47
C GLY A 13 -25.34 -10.20 -5.94
N THR A 14 -26.14 -9.37 -6.60
CA THR A 14 -26.61 -9.47 -7.99
C THR A 14 -25.50 -9.21 -9.01
N SER A 15 -24.43 -10.02 -9.00
CA SER A 15 -23.44 -10.06 -10.08
C SER A 15 -23.77 -11.22 -11.02
N ASN A 16 -23.83 -10.98 -12.34
CA ASN A 16 -24.04 -12.05 -13.32
C ASN A 16 -22.88 -13.07 -13.21
N PRO A 17 -23.13 -14.32 -12.77
CA PRO A 17 -22.09 -15.30 -12.44
C PRO A 17 -21.15 -15.60 -13.61
N VAL A 18 -21.59 -15.34 -14.84
CA VAL A 18 -20.84 -15.55 -16.09
C VAL A 18 -19.68 -14.55 -16.27
N SER A 19 -19.61 -13.46 -15.48
CA SER A 19 -18.63 -12.39 -15.66
C SER A 19 -17.62 -12.24 -14.51
N ARG A 20 -17.74 -13.06 -13.46
CA ARG A 20 -16.92 -12.93 -12.24
C ARG A 20 -15.43 -13.14 -12.53
N LYS A 21 -14.60 -12.32 -11.89
CA LYS A 21 -13.14 -12.29 -12.03
C LYS A 21 -12.48 -12.81 -10.76
N ALA A 22 -11.43 -13.61 -10.89
CA ALA A 22 -10.56 -13.98 -9.78
C ALA A 22 -9.10 -13.70 -10.14
N LEU A 23 -8.42 -12.95 -9.28
CA LEU A 23 -6.98 -12.75 -9.32
C LEU A 23 -6.32 -13.69 -8.31
N LEU A 24 -5.46 -14.57 -8.80
CA LEU A 24 -4.72 -15.53 -8.01
C LEU A 24 -3.27 -15.06 -7.92
N VAL A 25 -2.78 -14.75 -6.74
CA VAL A 25 -1.40 -14.31 -6.52
C VAL A 25 -0.65 -15.47 -5.87
N PHE A 26 0.35 -16.00 -6.56
CA PHE A 26 1.22 -17.04 -6.02
C PHE A 26 2.38 -16.41 -5.28
N MET A 27 2.54 -16.77 -4.01
CA MET A 27 3.63 -16.28 -3.18
C MET A 27 4.23 -17.38 -2.29
N ARG A 28 5.50 -17.17 -1.90
CA ARG A 28 6.12 -17.86 -0.77
C ARG A 28 6.28 -16.89 0.39
N TYR A 29 6.17 -17.37 1.63
CA TYR A 29 6.46 -16.54 2.80
C TYR A 29 7.91 -16.02 2.73
N PRO A 30 8.17 -14.71 2.94
CA PRO A 30 9.50 -14.11 2.77
C PRO A 30 10.48 -14.44 3.90
N GLU A 31 10.73 -15.73 4.13
CA GLU A 31 11.68 -16.21 5.13
C GLU A 31 13.12 -16.20 4.57
N PRO A 32 14.09 -15.58 5.28
CA PRO A 32 15.49 -15.61 4.90
C PRO A 32 16.00 -17.02 4.59
N GLY A 33 16.59 -17.19 3.41
CA GLY A 33 17.15 -18.47 2.95
C GLY A 33 16.13 -19.45 2.35
N LYS A 34 14.83 -19.12 2.38
CA LYS A 34 13.76 -19.91 1.73
C LYS A 34 13.25 -19.30 0.43
N VAL A 35 13.56 -18.03 0.19
CA VAL A 35 13.19 -17.28 -1.01
C VAL A 35 14.42 -16.75 -1.73
N LYS A 36 14.30 -16.57 -3.05
CA LYS A 36 15.34 -15.99 -3.92
C LYS A 36 16.74 -16.55 -3.67
N SER A 37 16.87 -17.87 -3.68
CA SER A 37 18.13 -18.57 -3.35
C SER A 37 19.32 -18.12 -4.22
N ARG A 38 19.07 -17.80 -5.50
CA ARG A 38 20.09 -17.26 -6.41
C ARG A 38 20.58 -15.87 -6.01
N LEU A 39 19.68 -14.98 -5.55
CA LEU A 39 20.08 -13.69 -4.94
C LEU A 39 20.78 -13.89 -3.60
N ALA A 40 20.27 -14.81 -2.77
CA ALA A 40 20.82 -15.08 -1.44
C ALA A 40 22.27 -15.56 -1.52
N ALA A 41 22.65 -16.30 -2.57
CA ALA A 41 24.02 -16.72 -2.81
C ALA A 41 24.99 -15.55 -3.03
N ALA A 42 24.51 -14.39 -3.50
CA ALA A 42 25.33 -13.20 -3.77
C ALA A 42 25.23 -12.12 -2.68
N LEU A 43 24.04 -11.91 -2.10
CA LEU A 43 23.75 -10.82 -1.18
C LEU A 43 23.58 -11.26 0.28
N GLY A 44 23.47 -12.56 0.51
CA GLY A 44 23.08 -13.13 1.79
C GLY A 44 21.55 -13.35 1.93
N PRO A 45 21.13 -14.31 2.77
CA PRO A 45 19.72 -14.66 2.96
C PRO A 45 18.79 -13.52 3.37
N GLN A 46 19.27 -12.60 4.21
CA GLN A 46 18.47 -11.51 4.77
C GLN A 46 18.13 -10.47 3.70
N GLU A 47 19.11 -10.01 2.94
CA GLU A 47 18.89 -9.01 1.88
C GLU A 47 18.03 -9.58 0.75
N ALA A 48 18.25 -10.85 0.37
CA ALA A 48 17.41 -11.51 -0.64
C ALA A 48 15.93 -11.60 -0.21
N ALA A 49 15.67 -11.91 1.07
CA ALA A 49 14.31 -11.90 1.60
C ALA A 49 13.72 -10.48 1.68
N ALA A 50 14.52 -9.47 2.04
CA ALA A 50 14.10 -8.07 2.03
C ALA A 50 13.71 -7.60 0.63
N ILE A 51 14.51 -7.89 -0.39
CA ILE A 51 14.20 -7.62 -1.80
C ILE A 51 12.87 -8.27 -2.18
N TYR A 52 12.71 -9.56 -1.90
CA TYR A 52 11.49 -10.28 -2.22
C TYR A 52 10.26 -9.72 -1.48
N HIS A 53 10.41 -9.30 -0.21
CA HIS A 53 9.35 -8.62 0.53
C HIS A 53 8.94 -7.30 -0.15
N ARG A 54 9.88 -6.48 -0.64
CA ARG A 54 9.58 -5.25 -1.41
C ARG A 54 8.75 -5.56 -2.67
N LEU A 55 9.15 -6.59 -3.44
CA LEU A 55 8.45 -7.03 -4.65
C LEU A 55 7.04 -7.56 -4.35
N LEU A 56 6.90 -8.36 -3.29
CA LEU A 56 5.62 -8.88 -2.83
C LEU A 56 4.68 -7.73 -2.45
N ARG A 57 5.15 -6.75 -1.65
CA ARG A 57 4.34 -5.57 -1.28
C ARG A 57 3.92 -4.76 -2.50
N ARG A 58 4.78 -4.62 -3.51
CA ARG A 58 4.41 -3.98 -4.78
C ARG A 58 3.28 -4.75 -5.48
N THR A 59 3.43 -6.05 -5.64
CA THR A 59 2.42 -6.91 -6.29
C THR A 59 1.08 -6.83 -5.58
N LEU A 60 1.07 -6.91 -4.25
CA LEU A 60 -0.13 -6.81 -3.42
C LEU A 60 -0.79 -5.42 -3.48
N GLY A 61 0.01 -4.37 -3.61
CA GLY A 61 -0.48 -3.02 -3.88
C GLY A 61 -1.19 -2.91 -5.24
N VAL A 62 -0.60 -3.46 -6.31
CA VAL A 62 -1.23 -3.51 -7.64
C VAL A 62 -2.52 -4.32 -7.61
N ALA A 63 -2.54 -5.43 -6.87
CA ALA A 63 -3.75 -6.23 -6.65
C ALA A 63 -4.84 -5.43 -5.90
N SER A 64 -4.45 -4.62 -4.92
CA SER A 64 -5.37 -3.73 -4.18
C SER A 64 -5.95 -2.64 -5.07
N ASP A 65 -5.13 -2.00 -5.91
CA ASP A 65 -5.60 -1.01 -6.89
C ASP A 65 -6.59 -1.63 -7.89
N PHE A 66 -6.32 -2.86 -8.32
CA PHE A 66 -7.20 -3.60 -9.21
C PHE A 66 -8.54 -3.94 -8.55
N LYS A 67 -8.53 -4.41 -7.28
CA LYS A 67 -9.74 -4.65 -6.47
C LYS A 67 -10.58 -3.40 -6.32
N ARG A 68 -9.95 -2.26 -6.05
CA ARG A 68 -10.63 -0.97 -5.89
C ARG A 68 -11.41 -0.60 -7.15
N SER A 69 -10.84 -0.87 -8.33
CA SER A 69 -11.47 -0.58 -9.62
C SER A 69 -12.41 -1.70 -10.11
N ASN A 70 -12.32 -2.89 -9.52
CA ASN A 70 -13.14 -4.07 -9.85
C ASN A 70 -13.65 -4.72 -8.54
N PRO A 71 -14.64 -4.14 -7.84
CA PRO A 71 -15.09 -4.62 -6.54
C PRO A 71 -15.54 -6.09 -6.54
N ASP A 72 -16.07 -6.58 -7.65
CA ASP A 72 -16.53 -7.96 -7.83
C ASP A 72 -15.41 -8.98 -8.09
N CYS A 73 -14.16 -8.53 -8.24
CA CYS A 73 -13.02 -9.43 -8.43
C CYS A 73 -12.64 -10.09 -7.10
N GLY A 74 -12.71 -11.42 -7.00
CA GLY A 74 -12.09 -12.14 -5.88
C GLY A 74 -10.57 -12.05 -5.96
N ILE A 75 -9.88 -11.90 -4.83
CA ILE A 75 -8.42 -11.97 -4.77
C ILE A 75 -8.03 -13.07 -3.81
N PHE A 76 -7.13 -13.95 -4.26
CA PHE A 76 -6.68 -15.12 -3.52
C PHE A 76 -5.16 -15.13 -3.47
N LEU A 77 -4.59 -15.14 -2.26
CA LEU A 77 -3.17 -15.33 -2.04
C LEU A 77 -2.89 -16.81 -1.82
N PHE A 78 -2.37 -17.46 -2.84
CA PHE A 78 -1.95 -18.84 -2.77
C PHE A 78 -0.53 -18.89 -2.20
N CYS A 79 -0.37 -19.39 -0.98
CA CYS A 79 0.88 -19.33 -0.24
C CYS A 79 1.54 -20.69 0.07
N THR A 80 2.86 -20.67 0.21
CA THR A 80 3.66 -21.75 0.80
C THR A 80 4.71 -21.21 1.78
N PRO A 81 5.09 -21.96 2.83
CA PRO A 81 4.47 -23.22 3.28
C PRO A 81 3.12 -23.00 3.97
N GLU A 82 2.33 -24.06 4.16
CA GLU A 82 1.03 -24.00 4.86
C GLU A 82 1.15 -23.42 6.28
N SER A 83 2.22 -23.79 6.98
CA SER A 83 2.49 -23.34 8.35
C SER A 83 2.62 -21.83 8.50
N SER A 84 2.88 -21.09 7.41
CA SER A 84 3.02 -19.64 7.42
C SER A 84 1.71 -18.87 7.15
N ALA A 85 0.58 -19.55 6.93
CA ALA A 85 -0.69 -18.88 6.59
C ALA A 85 -1.11 -17.82 7.63
N GLY A 86 -0.99 -18.14 8.93
CA GLY A 86 -1.30 -17.19 10.00
C GLY A 86 -0.38 -15.97 10.03
N GLN A 87 0.91 -16.16 9.75
CA GLN A 87 1.88 -15.06 9.64
C GLN A 87 1.56 -14.17 8.43
N ILE A 88 1.19 -14.78 7.30
CA ILE A 88 0.82 -14.04 6.09
C ILE A 88 -0.41 -13.17 6.33
N VAL A 89 -1.43 -13.69 7.02
CA VAL A 89 -2.63 -12.90 7.35
C VAL A 89 -2.27 -11.69 8.24
N ALA A 90 -1.34 -11.86 9.19
CA ALA A 90 -0.94 -10.79 10.10
C ALA A 90 -0.01 -9.75 9.44
N GLU A 91 0.94 -10.20 8.62
CA GLU A 91 1.96 -9.35 8.00
C GLU A 91 1.48 -8.71 6.69
N PHE A 92 0.63 -9.41 5.91
CA PHE A 92 0.09 -8.93 4.64
C PHE A 92 -1.45 -8.85 4.70
N PRO A 93 -2.00 -7.92 5.49
CA PRO A 93 -3.44 -7.70 5.51
C PRO A 93 -3.91 -7.03 4.21
N GLY A 94 -5.09 -7.40 3.73
CA GLY A 94 -5.65 -6.81 2.51
C GLY A 94 -6.96 -7.45 2.08
N PRO A 95 -7.51 -7.06 0.91
CA PRO A 95 -8.82 -7.50 0.44
C PRO A 95 -8.75 -8.88 -0.25
N TRP A 96 -7.97 -9.80 0.30
CA TRP A 96 -7.70 -11.11 -0.27
C TRP A 96 -7.94 -12.24 0.73
N GLU A 97 -8.27 -13.42 0.20
CA GLU A 97 -8.33 -14.66 0.96
C GLU A 97 -6.99 -15.39 0.87
N VAL A 98 -6.45 -15.85 2.01
CA VAL A 98 -5.21 -16.63 2.04
C VAL A 98 -5.55 -18.11 1.90
N VAL A 99 -4.97 -18.76 0.88
CA VAL A 99 -5.22 -20.16 0.52
C VAL A 99 -3.89 -20.90 0.41
N HIS A 100 -3.83 -22.14 0.88
CA HIS A 100 -2.63 -22.96 0.72
C HIS A 100 -2.46 -23.44 -0.73
N GLN A 101 -1.23 -23.48 -1.24
CA GLN A 101 -0.96 -24.10 -2.54
C GLN A 101 -0.90 -25.63 -2.45
N GLU A 102 -1.79 -26.32 -3.15
CA GLU A 102 -1.81 -27.78 -3.22
C GLU A 102 -1.17 -28.33 -4.50
N GLY A 103 -0.20 -29.23 -4.38
CA GLY A 103 0.40 -29.94 -5.51
C GLY A 103 1.91 -30.11 -5.37
N GLU A 104 2.43 -31.19 -5.96
CA GLU A 104 3.84 -31.59 -5.81
C GLU A 104 4.82 -30.63 -6.51
N HIS A 105 4.43 -30.10 -7.67
CA HIS A 105 5.22 -29.16 -8.46
C HIS A 105 4.40 -27.91 -8.83
N LEU A 106 5.06 -26.86 -9.33
CA LEU A 106 4.42 -25.57 -9.63
C LEU A 106 3.20 -25.69 -10.55
N GLY A 107 3.28 -26.48 -11.63
CA GLY A 107 2.14 -26.75 -12.51
C GLY A 107 0.94 -27.38 -11.80
N GLY A 108 1.18 -28.35 -10.91
CA GLY A 108 0.14 -28.96 -10.09
C GLY A 108 -0.54 -27.94 -9.18
N ARG A 109 0.26 -27.07 -8.55
CA ARG A 109 -0.22 -25.96 -7.71
C ARG A 109 -1.08 -24.97 -8.48
N MET A 110 -0.64 -24.55 -9.67
CA MET A 110 -1.43 -23.67 -10.55
C MET A 110 -2.76 -24.31 -10.96
N LYS A 111 -2.74 -25.60 -11.35
CA LYS A 111 -3.95 -26.36 -11.70
C LYS A 111 -4.93 -26.46 -10.54
N ALA A 112 -4.44 -26.76 -9.32
CA ALA A 112 -5.27 -26.83 -8.13
C ALA A 112 -5.91 -25.48 -7.80
N ALA A 113 -5.15 -24.39 -7.89
CA ALA A 113 -5.63 -23.03 -7.62
C ALA A 113 -6.71 -22.56 -8.62
N LEU A 114 -6.51 -22.86 -9.91
CA LEU A 114 -7.51 -22.60 -10.96
C LEU A 114 -8.78 -23.43 -10.75
N ARG A 115 -8.65 -24.71 -10.37
CA ARG A 115 -9.80 -25.58 -10.06
C ARG A 115 -10.57 -25.06 -8.85
N TYR A 116 -9.87 -24.69 -7.78
CA TYR A 116 -10.47 -24.14 -6.56
C TYR A 116 -11.31 -22.89 -6.87
N THR A 117 -10.74 -21.92 -7.58
CA THR A 117 -11.47 -20.69 -7.94
C THR A 117 -12.57 -20.92 -8.98
N SER A 118 -12.43 -21.90 -9.87
CA SER A 118 -13.50 -22.34 -10.77
C SER A 118 -14.70 -22.89 -10.01
N GLN A 119 -14.48 -23.73 -9.00
CA GLN A 119 -15.52 -24.29 -8.12
C GLN A 119 -16.24 -23.22 -7.29
N LEU A 120 -15.58 -22.11 -6.99
CA LEU A 120 -16.19 -20.93 -6.36
C LEU A 120 -17.00 -20.06 -7.34
N GLY A 121 -17.11 -20.45 -8.61
CA GLY A 121 -17.92 -19.76 -9.62
C GLY A 121 -17.24 -18.57 -10.28
N TYR A 122 -15.89 -18.56 -10.36
CA TYR A 122 -15.14 -17.53 -11.09
C TYR A 122 -14.71 -18.05 -12.47
N PRO A 123 -15.39 -17.70 -13.57
CA PRO A 123 -15.06 -18.18 -14.92
C PRO A 123 -13.80 -17.50 -15.51
N HIS A 124 -13.52 -16.25 -15.12
CA HIS A 124 -12.33 -15.53 -15.56
C HIS A 124 -11.29 -15.52 -14.45
N ARG A 125 -10.21 -16.27 -14.61
CA ARG A 125 -9.14 -16.38 -13.61
C ARG A 125 -7.81 -15.96 -14.22
N VAL A 126 -7.10 -15.07 -13.54
CA VAL A 126 -5.75 -14.64 -13.89
C VAL A 126 -4.84 -15.00 -12.72
N LEU A 127 -3.78 -15.74 -12.99
CA LEU A 127 -2.74 -16.09 -12.03
C LEU A 127 -1.50 -15.25 -12.29
N ILE A 128 -0.92 -14.70 -11.22
CA ILE A 128 0.34 -13.94 -11.27
C ILE A 128 1.36 -14.46 -10.25
N GLY A 129 2.64 -14.30 -10.56
CA GLY A 129 3.73 -14.38 -9.58
C GLY A 129 3.80 -13.16 -8.67
N SER A 130 4.65 -13.22 -7.63
CA SER A 130 4.79 -12.17 -6.61
C SER A 130 6.10 -11.39 -6.65
N ASP A 131 6.92 -11.61 -7.67
CA ASP A 131 8.33 -11.20 -7.74
C ASP A 131 8.69 -10.38 -8.98
N VAL A 132 7.69 -9.80 -9.63
CA VAL A 132 7.84 -8.93 -10.80
C VAL A 132 8.06 -7.49 -10.34
N ALA A 133 9.20 -6.90 -10.72
CA ALA A 133 9.54 -5.55 -10.27
C ALA A 133 8.68 -4.47 -10.92
N ASP A 134 8.28 -4.67 -12.18
CA ASP A 134 7.64 -3.65 -13.01
C ASP A 134 6.19 -4.00 -13.38
N ILE A 135 5.53 -4.88 -12.60
CA ILE A 135 4.09 -5.14 -12.76
C ILE A 135 3.29 -3.85 -12.59
N GLU A 136 2.30 -3.66 -13.45
CA GLU A 136 1.42 -2.50 -13.49
C GLU A 136 -0.06 -2.91 -13.46
N PRO A 137 -0.97 -2.03 -13.00
CA PRO A 137 -2.40 -2.28 -13.08
C PRO A 137 -2.95 -2.51 -14.50
N SER A 138 -2.26 -2.02 -15.53
CA SER A 138 -2.56 -2.27 -16.96
C SER A 138 -2.45 -3.75 -17.32
N ASP A 139 -1.44 -4.45 -16.80
CA ASP A 139 -1.22 -5.87 -17.10
C ASP A 139 -2.43 -6.71 -16.69
N LEU A 140 -2.99 -6.41 -15.52
CA LEU A 140 -4.20 -7.08 -15.02
C LEU A 140 -5.44 -6.71 -15.85
N ARG A 141 -5.61 -5.43 -16.21
CA ARG A 141 -6.73 -4.99 -17.06
C ARG A 141 -6.70 -5.67 -18.42
N GLU A 142 -5.53 -5.71 -19.07
CA GLU A 142 -5.35 -6.34 -20.37
C GLU A 142 -5.59 -7.85 -20.31
N ALA A 143 -5.11 -8.53 -19.26
CA ALA A 143 -5.33 -9.96 -19.07
C ALA A 143 -6.82 -10.30 -18.91
N PHE A 144 -7.54 -9.57 -18.06
CA PHE A 144 -8.98 -9.79 -17.90
C PHE A 144 -9.78 -9.38 -19.12
N GLN A 145 -9.35 -8.35 -19.86
CA GLN A 145 -9.98 -7.99 -21.13
C GLN A 145 -9.78 -9.09 -22.18
N ALA A 146 -8.59 -9.70 -22.26
CA ALA A 146 -8.34 -10.83 -23.13
C ALA A 146 -9.30 -12.00 -22.84
N LEU A 147 -9.49 -12.33 -21.56
CA LEU A 147 -10.44 -13.37 -21.13
C LEU A 147 -11.88 -13.03 -21.52
N ALA A 148 -12.30 -11.78 -21.31
CA ALA A 148 -13.63 -11.31 -21.69
C ALA A 148 -13.87 -11.39 -23.22
N ASP A 149 -12.81 -11.13 -24.00
CA ASP A 149 -12.84 -11.23 -25.46
C ASP A 149 -12.71 -12.68 -25.98
N GLY A 150 -12.65 -13.66 -25.07
CA GLY A 150 -12.59 -15.09 -25.41
C GLY A 150 -11.19 -15.65 -25.65
N TYR A 151 -10.13 -14.90 -25.34
CA TYR A 151 -8.72 -15.30 -25.46
C TYR A 151 -8.14 -15.69 -24.09
N SER A 152 -7.23 -16.66 -24.07
CA SER A 152 -6.30 -16.81 -22.95
C SER A 152 -5.30 -15.63 -22.92
N ALA A 153 -4.62 -15.41 -21.81
CA ALA A 153 -3.63 -14.35 -21.62
C ALA A 153 -2.30 -14.95 -21.16
N ILE A 154 -1.18 -14.52 -21.76
CA ILE A 154 0.17 -14.84 -21.29
C ILE A 154 0.94 -13.53 -21.13
N GLY A 155 1.45 -13.28 -19.93
CA GLY A 155 2.43 -12.24 -19.65
C GLY A 155 3.83 -12.84 -19.55
N PRO A 156 4.68 -12.70 -20.59
CA PRO A 156 6.02 -13.29 -20.59
C PRO A 156 6.94 -12.60 -19.59
N ALA A 157 7.83 -13.37 -18.95
CA ALA A 157 8.92 -12.85 -18.14
C ALA A 157 10.23 -12.86 -18.93
N ALA A 158 11.16 -11.95 -18.61
CA ALA A 158 12.44 -11.81 -19.30
C ALA A 158 13.36 -13.03 -19.14
N ASP A 159 13.19 -13.81 -18.07
CA ASP A 159 13.91 -15.06 -17.79
C ASP A 159 13.45 -16.25 -18.67
N GLY A 160 12.43 -16.05 -19.51
CA GLY A 160 11.85 -17.05 -20.40
C GLY A 160 10.66 -17.82 -19.81
N GLY A 161 10.26 -17.51 -18.57
CA GLY A 161 9.00 -17.93 -17.95
C GLY A 161 7.81 -17.04 -18.34
N PHE A 162 6.79 -17.05 -17.49
CA PHE A 162 5.70 -16.08 -17.51
C PHE A 162 5.45 -15.58 -16.11
N TYR A 163 5.15 -14.29 -15.99
CA TYR A 163 4.73 -13.70 -14.72
C TYR A 163 3.22 -13.74 -14.54
N LEU A 164 2.47 -13.88 -15.64
CA LEU A 164 1.02 -13.87 -15.67
C LEU A 164 0.50 -14.93 -16.62
N ILE A 165 -0.53 -15.64 -16.20
CA ILE A 165 -1.31 -16.54 -17.06
C ILE A 165 -2.80 -16.41 -16.75
N GLY A 166 -3.60 -16.13 -17.77
CA GLY A 166 -5.06 -16.15 -17.71
C GLY A 166 -5.59 -17.23 -18.63
N LEU A 167 -6.43 -18.14 -18.12
CA LEU A 167 -6.91 -19.28 -18.90
C LEU A 167 -8.41 -19.39 -18.86
N LYS A 168 -8.98 -19.68 -20.03
CA LYS A 168 -10.35 -20.19 -20.15
C LYS A 168 -10.39 -21.63 -19.62
N ASP A 169 -11.52 -22.06 -19.03
CA ASP A 169 -11.72 -23.36 -18.34
C ASP A 169 -11.31 -24.64 -19.13
N GLN A 170 -10.91 -24.53 -20.40
CA GLN A 170 -10.69 -25.65 -21.31
C GLN A 170 -9.21 -26.04 -21.55
N CYS A 171 -8.28 -25.75 -20.62
CA CYS A 171 -6.86 -26.06 -20.86
C CYS A 171 -6.16 -26.89 -19.76
N PRO A 172 -6.53 -28.17 -19.56
CA PRO A 172 -5.84 -29.03 -18.61
C PRO A 172 -4.45 -29.49 -19.08
N LEU A 173 -4.18 -29.44 -20.40
CA LEU A 173 -2.95 -29.98 -21.01
C LEU A 173 -1.70 -29.18 -20.67
N ILE A 174 -1.80 -27.86 -20.52
CA ILE A 174 -0.63 -27.03 -20.22
C ILE A 174 0.01 -27.35 -18.87
N PHE A 175 -0.72 -27.99 -17.95
CA PHE A 175 -0.28 -28.31 -16.59
C PHE A 175 0.24 -29.74 -16.41
N GLN A 176 0.26 -30.57 -17.47
CA GLN A 176 0.60 -32.00 -17.39
C GLN A 176 2.10 -32.30 -17.42
N HIS A 177 2.96 -31.29 -17.62
CA HIS A 177 4.41 -31.50 -17.60
C HIS A 177 4.99 -31.24 -16.20
N SER A 178 6.09 -31.91 -15.86
CA SER A 178 6.75 -31.83 -14.55
C SER A 178 7.87 -30.78 -14.49
N GLU A 179 8.44 -30.36 -15.62
CA GLU A 179 9.58 -29.44 -15.71
C GLU A 179 9.19 -27.96 -15.62
N TRP A 180 8.66 -27.53 -14.48
CA TRP A 180 8.40 -26.12 -14.20
C TRP A 180 9.63 -25.49 -13.52
N GLY A 181 10.21 -24.45 -14.13
CA GLY A 181 11.39 -23.73 -13.60
C GLY A 181 12.60 -23.67 -14.54
N THR A 182 12.43 -23.98 -15.83
CA THR A 182 13.44 -23.77 -16.87
C THR A 182 13.14 -22.50 -17.67
N ALA A 183 14.16 -21.90 -18.29
CA ALA A 183 14.01 -20.72 -19.15
C ALA A 183 13.11 -20.96 -20.39
N ASP A 184 12.71 -22.20 -20.66
CA ASP A 184 11.86 -22.55 -21.81
C ASP A 184 10.37 -22.62 -21.48
N VAL A 185 9.97 -22.50 -20.21
CA VAL A 185 8.58 -22.76 -19.78
C VAL A 185 7.59 -21.87 -20.53
N GLY A 186 7.87 -20.57 -20.68
CA GLY A 186 6.98 -19.65 -21.41
C GLY A 186 6.80 -20.05 -22.87
N ALA A 187 7.90 -20.30 -23.58
CA ALA A 187 7.86 -20.73 -24.98
C ALA A 187 7.15 -22.08 -25.16
N ARG A 188 7.32 -23.01 -24.21
CA ARG A 188 6.62 -24.30 -24.22
C ARG A 188 5.13 -24.13 -23.99
N THR A 189 4.71 -23.31 -23.02
CA THR A 189 3.30 -23.01 -22.77
C THR A 189 2.64 -22.38 -24.00
N GLU A 190 3.30 -21.40 -24.65
CA GLU A 190 2.81 -20.81 -25.90
C GLU A 190 2.64 -21.86 -27.02
N ARG A 191 3.64 -22.73 -27.23
CA ARG A 191 3.55 -23.82 -28.21
C ARG A 191 2.42 -24.79 -27.91
N LEU A 192 2.16 -25.11 -26.64
CA LEU A 192 1.05 -25.99 -26.24
C LEU A 192 -0.30 -25.34 -26.55
N LEU A 193 -0.48 -24.04 -26.24
CA LEU A 193 -1.70 -23.32 -26.61
C LEU A 193 -1.92 -23.29 -28.13
N GLN A 194 -0.86 -23.04 -28.90
CA GLN A 194 -0.92 -23.08 -30.37
C GLN A 194 -1.31 -24.47 -30.90
N LYS A 195 -0.65 -25.53 -30.41
CA LYS A 195 -0.95 -26.92 -30.80
C LYS A 195 -2.37 -27.35 -30.43
N SER A 196 -2.91 -26.81 -29.34
CA SER A 196 -4.29 -27.07 -28.90
C SER A 196 -5.32 -26.14 -29.54
N CYS A 197 -4.93 -25.28 -30.50
CA CYS A 197 -5.80 -24.29 -31.14
C CYS A 197 -6.54 -23.37 -30.15
N ILE A 198 -5.91 -23.08 -29.00
CA ILE A 198 -6.47 -22.20 -27.98
C ILE A 198 -5.98 -20.77 -28.27
N PRO A 199 -6.87 -19.84 -28.63
CA PRO A 199 -6.47 -18.47 -28.92
C PRO A 199 -5.95 -17.80 -27.64
N PHE A 200 -4.84 -17.09 -27.75
CA PHE A 200 -4.28 -16.34 -26.63
C PHE A 200 -3.74 -14.99 -27.08
N ARG A 201 -3.71 -14.05 -26.14
CA ARG A 201 -3.03 -12.76 -26.28
C ARG A 201 -1.75 -12.79 -25.48
N ARG A 202 -0.67 -12.37 -26.12
CA ARG A 202 0.62 -12.15 -25.48
C ARG A 202 0.68 -10.70 -25.00
N LEU A 203 0.79 -10.51 -23.69
CA LEU A 203 0.91 -9.21 -23.04
C LEU A 203 2.36 -8.71 -23.12
N ARG A 204 2.61 -7.50 -22.61
CA ARG A 204 3.94 -6.93 -22.49
C ARG A 204 4.86 -7.86 -21.67
N THR A 205 6.09 -8.04 -22.13
CA THR A 205 7.12 -8.73 -21.36
C THR A 205 7.56 -7.87 -20.17
N ARG A 206 7.59 -8.46 -18.98
CA ARG A 206 8.01 -7.84 -17.72
C ARG A 206 9.28 -8.51 -17.18
N THR A 207 9.94 -7.87 -16.21
CA THR A 207 11.21 -8.37 -15.65
C THR A 207 11.01 -8.83 -14.21
N ASP A 208 11.28 -10.10 -13.96
CA ASP A 208 11.40 -10.66 -12.63
C ASP A 208 12.81 -10.42 -12.06
N ILE A 209 12.91 -10.37 -10.73
CA ILE A 209 14.20 -10.17 -10.05
C ILE A 209 14.64 -11.49 -9.45
N ASP A 210 15.58 -12.20 -10.07
CA ASP A 210 16.03 -13.51 -9.58
C ASP A 210 17.56 -13.64 -9.51
N ARG A 211 18.31 -12.82 -10.24
CA ARG A 211 19.77 -12.83 -10.29
C ARG A 211 20.36 -11.48 -9.89
N PRO A 212 21.63 -11.45 -9.43
CA PRO A 212 22.28 -10.19 -9.04
C PRO A 212 22.32 -9.13 -10.15
N GLY A 213 22.34 -9.55 -11.42
CA GLY A 213 22.27 -8.64 -12.57
C GLY A 213 20.97 -7.84 -12.63
N ASP A 214 19.88 -8.39 -12.10
CA ASP A 214 18.54 -7.77 -12.12
C ASP A 214 18.43 -6.65 -11.08
N LEU A 215 19.35 -6.56 -10.12
CA LEU A 215 19.35 -5.55 -9.06
C LEU A 215 19.48 -4.12 -9.59
N LEU A 216 20.03 -3.95 -10.80
CA LEU A 216 20.05 -2.65 -11.47
C LEU A 216 18.64 -2.11 -11.71
N LEU A 217 17.65 -3.00 -11.93
CA LEU A 217 16.26 -2.59 -12.06
C LEU A 217 15.71 -2.08 -10.72
N LEU A 218 16.09 -2.71 -9.59
CA LEU A 218 15.69 -2.24 -8.26
C LEU A 218 16.24 -0.85 -7.96
N SER A 219 17.54 -0.62 -8.23
CA SER A 219 18.18 0.66 -7.92
C SER A 219 17.73 1.79 -8.85
N ASN A 220 17.45 1.49 -10.12
CA ASN A 220 16.98 2.48 -11.09
C ASN A 220 15.48 2.79 -10.95
N THR A 221 14.71 1.91 -10.30
CA THR A 221 13.27 2.12 -10.07
C THR A 221 13.05 2.80 -8.73
N ARG A 222 12.81 4.11 -8.74
CA ARG A 222 12.56 4.91 -7.52
C ARG A 222 11.52 4.27 -6.61
N PHE A 223 10.44 3.75 -7.17
CA PHE A 223 9.41 3.03 -6.42
C PHE A 223 9.93 1.96 -5.45
N LEU A 224 10.92 1.17 -5.88
CA LEU A 224 11.46 0.05 -5.09
C LEU A 224 12.69 0.46 -4.26
N ALA A 225 13.45 1.45 -4.73
CA ALA A 225 14.63 1.97 -4.04
C ALA A 225 14.30 2.97 -2.92
N ASP A 226 13.20 3.72 -3.04
CA ASP A 226 12.89 4.80 -2.11
C ASP A 226 12.38 4.26 -0.77
N ARG A 227 13.01 4.77 0.29
CA ARG A 227 12.71 4.51 1.69
C ARG A 227 11.68 5.51 2.23
N LEU A 228 10.67 5.02 2.95
CA LEU A 228 9.64 5.84 3.59
C LEU A 228 9.94 6.06 5.07
N SER A 229 9.91 7.32 5.51
CA SER A 229 9.90 7.70 6.91
C SER A 229 8.52 8.20 7.32
N ILE A 230 7.91 7.54 8.27
CA ILE A 230 6.60 7.89 8.84
C ILE A 230 6.84 8.69 10.12
N ILE A 231 6.39 9.93 10.14
CA ILE A 231 6.60 10.87 11.24
C ILE A 231 5.27 11.09 11.95
N VAL A 232 5.23 10.72 13.23
CA VAL A 232 4.03 10.72 14.05
C VAL A 232 4.20 11.67 15.23
N PRO A 233 3.71 12.92 15.16
CA PRO A 233 3.72 13.80 16.32
C PRO A 233 2.66 13.34 17.33
N THR A 234 3.03 13.29 18.61
CA THR A 234 2.09 12.93 19.68
C THR A 234 2.31 13.76 20.94
N LEU A 235 1.22 14.02 21.65
CA LEU A 235 1.20 14.50 23.04
C LEU A 235 0.66 13.43 23.99
N ASN A 236 0.19 12.30 23.44
CA ASN A 236 -0.33 11.18 24.20
C ASN A 236 0.82 10.35 24.79
N PRO A 237 0.60 9.65 25.91
CA PRO A 237 1.61 8.72 26.43
C PRO A 237 1.77 7.53 25.48
N MET A 238 3.00 7.01 25.37
CA MET A 238 3.34 5.88 24.49
C MET A 238 2.46 4.64 24.69
N SER A 239 1.94 4.41 25.91
CA SER A 239 1.03 3.31 26.22
C SER A 239 -0.27 3.32 25.42
N ARG A 240 -0.69 4.47 24.87
CA ARG A 240 -1.87 4.58 24.01
C ARG A 240 -1.58 4.29 22.53
N LEU A 241 -0.31 4.29 22.13
CA LEU A 241 0.09 4.17 20.73
C LEU A 241 0.30 2.72 20.29
N GLY A 242 0.30 1.74 21.21
CA GLY A 242 0.64 0.34 20.91
C GLY A 242 -0.09 -0.23 19.69
N SER A 243 -1.42 -0.23 19.71
CA SER A 243 -2.22 -0.77 18.60
C SER A 243 -2.09 -0.01 17.27
N PHE A 244 -1.81 1.29 17.34
CA PHE A 244 -1.52 2.13 16.18
C PHE A 244 -0.16 1.78 15.58
N LEU A 245 0.87 1.63 16.43
CA LEU A 245 2.23 1.27 16.01
C LEU A 245 2.29 -0.16 15.46
N ASP A 246 1.60 -1.11 16.07
CA ASP A 246 1.51 -2.50 15.58
C ASP A 246 0.93 -2.53 14.16
N ARG A 247 -0.15 -1.77 13.92
CA ARG A 247 -0.77 -1.66 12.60
C ARG A 247 0.18 -1.06 11.57
N ILE A 248 0.91 0.00 11.92
CA ILE A 248 1.88 0.62 11.01
C ILE A 248 3.03 -0.35 10.74
N ALA A 249 3.54 -1.02 11.77
CA ALA A 249 4.65 -1.96 11.67
C ALA A 249 4.37 -3.08 10.66
N CYS A 250 3.15 -3.62 10.66
CA CYS A 250 2.72 -4.66 9.71
C CYS A 250 2.74 -4.20 8.23
N GLU A 251 2.76 -2.91 7.94
CA GLU A 251 2.72 -2.37 6.57
C GLU A 251 4.10 -1.86 6.09
N LEU A 252 5.09 -1.81 6.99
CA LEU A 252 6.42 -1.29 6.68
C LEU A 252 7.15 -2.19 5.67
N TRP A 253 7.81 -1.56 4.71
CA TRP A 253 8.80 -2.25 3.89
C TRP A 253 10.10 -2.43 4.69
N PRO A 254 11.04 -3.28 4.23
CA PRO A 254 12.23 -3.63 5.01
C PRO A 254 13.10 -2.45 5.44
N ASP A 255 13.12 -1.38 4.65
CA ASP A 255 13.88 -0.17 4.95
C ASP A 255 13.03 0.93 5.58
N ASP A 256 11.71 0.80 5.59
CA ASP A 256 10.86 1.87 6.12
C ASP A 256 11.08 2.07 7.61
N GLU A 257 10.82 3.28 8.09
CA GLU A 257 10.98 3.61 9.51
C GLU A 257 9.82 4.46 10.02
N VAL A 258 9.59 4.37 11.33
CA VAL A 258 8.62 5.18 12.05
C VAL A 258 9.33 5.98 13.13
N ILE A 259 9.04 7.27 13.17
CA ILE A 259 9.57 8.20 14.15
C ILE A 259 8.40 8.82 14.90
N VAL A 260 8.23 8.37 16.15
CA VAL A 260 7.25 8.93 17.06
C VAL A 260 7.89 10.13 17.76
N VAL A 261 7.29 11.31 17.57
CA VAL A 261 7.82 12.57 18.11
C VAL A 261 6.97 13.00 19.30
N GLN A 262 7.43 12.71 20.51
CA GLN A 262 6.76 13.07 21.76
C GLN A 262 6.97 14.56 22.07
N GLY A 263 5.88 15.32 22.21
CA GLY A 263 5.93 16.72 22.61
C GLY A 263 6.00 16.90 24.13
N GLU A 264 7.15 17.32 24.65
CA GLU A 264 7.38 17.57 26.08
C GLU A 264 7.77 19.03 26.36
N ASN A 265 7.63 19.45 27.61
CA ASN A 265 8.13 20.75 28.06
C ASN A 265 9.64 20.60 28.35
N GLY A 266 10.51 20.87 27.39
CA GLY A 266 11.96 20.73 27.56
C GLY A 266 12.76 20.82 26.26
N GLN A 267 14.08 20.62 26.34
CA GLN A 267 14.95 20.50 25.17
C GLN A 267 14.84 19.12 24.51
N HIS A 268 15.33 19.01 23.28
CA HIS A 268 15.40 17.77 22.53
C HIS A 268 16.13 16.68 23.33
N ARG A 269 15.60 15.46 23.35
CA ARG A 269 16.24 14.29 23.97
C ARG A 269 16.52 13.23 22.91
N GLU A 270 17.53 12.40 23.19
CA GLU A 270 18.08 11.39 22.30
C GLU A 270 17.04 10.33 21.85
N GLN A 271 17.39 9.63 20.77
CA GLN A 271 16.53 8.65 20.12
C GLN A 271 16.44 7.37 20.96
N GLU A 272 15.23 6.94 21.28
CA GLU A 272 14.98 5.70 22.00
C GLU A 272 14.36 4.66 21.05
N PRO A 273 14.98 3.49 20.85
CA PRO A 273 14.37 2.42 20.09
C PRO A 273 13.19 1.82 20.87
N ILE A 274 12.02 1.72 20.22
CA ILE A 274 10.80 1.13 20.83
C ILE A 274 10.46 -0.21 20.20
N GLY A 275 10.88 -0.42 18.95
CA GLY A 275 10.69 -1.69 18.27
C GLY A 275 11.57 -1.75 17.04
N ASN A 276 11.40 -2.82 16.27
CA ASN A 276 12.09 -2.93 15.00
C ASN A 276 11.63 -1.80 14.07
N ARG A 277 12.55 -0.94 13.63
CA ARG A 277 12.30 0.22 12.74
C ARG A 277 11.41 1.33 13.33
N ILE A 278 11.07 1.26 14.62
CA ILE A 278 10.29 2.30 15.32
C ILE A 278 11.18 2.93 16.39
N ARG A 279 11.38 4.25 16.29
CA ARG A 279 12.06 5.04 17.32
C ARG A 279 11.17 6.14 17.86
N ARG A 280 11.38 6.48 19.12
CA ARG A 280 10.85 7.67 19.75
C ARG A 280 11.93 8.74 19.85
N ILE A 281 11.51 9.97 19.63
CA ILE A 281 12.31 11.16 19.89
C ILE A 281 11.46 12.15 20.69
N VAL A 282 12.12 13.08 21.40
CA VAL A 282 11.44 14.12 22.15
C VAL A 282 11.72 15.47 21.52
N ALA A 283 10.68 16.28 21.35
CA ALA A 283 10.79 17.65 20.86
C ALA A 283 9.94 18.60 21.72
N PRO A 284 10.23 19.92 21.70
CA PRO A 284 9.34 20.91 22.29
C PRO A 284 7.92 20.79 21.73
N ARG A 285 6.92 21.10 22.56
CA ARG A 285 5.52 21.10 22.15
C ARG A 285 5.27 22.08 21.00
N GLY A 286 4.58 21.58 19.97
CA GLY A 286 4.19 22.33 18.78
C GLY A 286 4.20 21.41 17.58
N ARG A 287 3.05 21.25 16.90
CA ARG A 287 2.91 20.24 15.86
C ARG A 287 3.91 20.45 14.71
N GLY A 288 4.10 21.69 14.26
CA GLY A 288 5.11 22.00 13.24
C GLY A 288 6.54 21.71 13.70
N ILE A 289 6.86 22.01 14.98
CA ILE A 289 8.17 21.71 15.58
C ILE A 289 8.43 20.21 15.59
N GLN A 290 7.46 19.43 16.06
CA GLN A 290 7.56 17.97 16.15
C GLN A 290 7.71 17.34 14.76
N LEU A 291 6.91 17.78 13.78
CA LEU A 291 6.98 17.28 12.40
C LEU A 291 8.32 17.58 11.74
N ASN A 292 8.83 18.81 11.87
CA ASN A 292 10.16 19.17 11.34
C ASN A 292 11.27 18.36 12.00
N HIS A 293 11.26 18.26 13.33
CA HIS A 293 12.30 17.54 14.06
C HIS A 293 12.32 16.04 13.70
N GLY A 294 11.14 15.43 13.53
CA GLY A 294 11.03 14.07 13.01
C GLY A 294 11.58 13.95 11.58
N ALA A 295 11.29 14.91 10.71
CA ALA A 295 11.83 14.93 9.35
C ALA A 295 13.35 15.07 9.32
N ASP A 296 13.92 15.93 10.16
CA ASP A 296 15.36 16.17 10.24
C ASP A 296 16.14 14.92 10.71
N LEU A 297 15.60 14.18 11.67
CA LEU A 297 16.21 12.95 12.18
C LEU A 297 15.86 11.70 11.36
N SER A 298 15.00 11.83 10.36
CA SER A 298 14.63 10.72 9.47
C SER A 298 15.63 10.54 8.33
N SER A 299 15.69 9.33 7.79
CA SER A 299 16.64 8.91 6.76
C SER A 299 15.99 8.56 5.43
N GLY A 300 14.66 8.44 5.37
CA GLY A 300 13.92 8.09 4.16
C GLY A 300 13.84 9.23 3.14
N ASN A 301 13.82 8.88 1.86
CA ASN A 301 13.65 9.86 0.78
C ASN A 301 12.18 10.29 0.61
N LEU A 302 11.25 9.50 1.11
CA LEU A 302 9.82 9.81 1.18
C LEU A 302 9.45 10.09 2.64
N LEU A 303 8.61 11.10 2.84
CA LEU A 303 8.11 11.50 4.15
C LEU A 303 6.59 11.36 4.16
N LEU A 304 6.05 10.66 5.17
CA LEU A 304 4.62 10.62 5.48
C LEU A 304 4.40 11.19 6.88
N PHE A 305 3.54 12.19 6.99
CA PHE A 305 3.14 12.81 8.24
C PHE A 305 1.76 12.29 8.64
N LEU A 306 1.68 11.58 9.77
CA LEU A 306 0.48 10.88 10.21
C LEU A 306 0.13 11.24 11.65
N HIS A 307 -1.15 11.43 11.97
CA HIS A 307 -1.56 11.64 13.37
C HIS A 307 -1.60 10.31 14.13
N ASP A 308 -1.40 10.37 15.44
CA ASP A 308 -1.39 9.20 16.32
C ASP A 308 -2.78 8.57 16.56
N ASP A 309 -3.83 9.19 16.03
CA ASP A 309 -5.22 8.72 16.06
C ASP A 309 -5.75 8.33 14.66
N SER A 310 -4.87 8.30 13.66
CA SER A 310 -5.21 7.98 12.27
C SER A 310 -4.99 6.51 11.95
N ILE A 311 -5.91 5.93 11.20
CA ILE A 311 -5.86 4.56 10.71
C ILE A 311 -5.65 4.64 9.20
N PRO A 312 -4.42 4.38 8.71
CA PRO A 312 -4.17 4.36 7.27
C PRO A 312 -4.82 3.16 6.58
N PRO A 313 -5.06 3.25 5.26
CA PRO A 313 -5.58 2.13 4.50
C PRO A 313 -4.56 0.99 4.44
N HIS A 314 -5.03 -0.22 4.13
CA HIS A 314 -4.13 -1.33 3.83
C HIS A 314 -3.19 -0.99 2.67
N ASN A 315 -1.95 -1.45 2.72
CA ASN A 315 -0.92 -1.15 1.72
C ASN A 315 -0.66 0.35 1.53
N PHE A 316 -0.81 1.19 2.57
CA PHE A 316 -0.57 2.63 2.44
C PHE A 316 0.88 2.96 2.06
N CYS A 317 1.86 2.16 2.50
CA CYS A 317 3.28 2.31 2.09
C CYS A 317 3.46 2.17 0.58
N TYR A 318 2.70 1.27 -0.05
CA TYR A 318 2.62 1.17 -1.52
C TYR A 318 1.90 2.38 -2.10
N SER A 319 0.79 2.82 -1.50
CA SER A 319 -0.01 3.95 -1.97
C SER A 319 0.76 5.28 -1.99
N VAL A 320 1.61 5.51 -0.97
CA VAL A 320 2.50 6.68 -0.92
C VAL A 320 3.50 6.62 -2.07
N ARG A 321 4.14 5.47 -2.28
CA ARG A 321 5.10 5.26 -3.37
C ARG A 321 4.45 5.42 -4.73
N SER A 322 3.26 4.86 -4.96
CA SER A 322 2.57 4.92 -6.25
C SER A 322 2.18 6.34 -6.65
N VAL A 323 1.81 7.17 -5.67
CA VAL A 323 1.52 8.58 -5.93
C VAL A 323 2.80 9.40 -6.14
N LEU A 324 3.88 9.11 -5.42
CA LEU A 324 5.13 9.86 -5.50
C LEU A 324 6.10 9.37 -6.59
N ASP A 325 5.79 8.25 -7.24
CA ASP A 325 6.53 7.73 -8.41
C ASP A 325 6.43 8.69 -9.60
N ASP A 326 5.32 9.44 -9.71
CA ASP A 326 5.19 10.55 -10.64
C ASP A 326 6.04 11.75 -10.17
N PRO A 327 7.12 12.12 -10.89
CA PRO A 327 7.99 13.22 -10.50
C PRO A 327 7.29 14.59 -10.54
N ALA A 328 6.17 14.72 -11.26
CA ALA A 328 5.39 15.95 -11.30
C ALA A 328 4.62 16.21 -10.00
N VAL A 329 4.43 15.19 -9.14
CA VAL A 329 3.69 15.31 -7.88
C VAL A 329 4.58 15.90 -6.80
N SER A 330 4.24 17.06 -6.26
CA SER A 330 4.94 17.66 -5.13
C SER A 330 4.41 17.20 -3.78
N LEU A 331 3.11 16.88 -3.71
CA LEU A 331 2.43 16.56 -2.47
C LEU A 331 1.34 15.53 -2.71
N GLY A 332 1.28 14.53 -1.84
CA GLY A 332 0.22 13.54 -1.80
C GLY A 332 -0.58 13.61 -0.49
N CYS A 333 -1.81 13.12 -0.54
CA CYS A 333 -2.65 12.89 0.64
C CYS A 333 -3.64 11.74 0.40
N PHE A 334 -4.28 11.25 1.45
CA PHE A 334 -5.39 10.31 1.36
C PHE A 334 -6.74 11.02 1.39
N ARG A 335 -7.80 10.26 1.09
CA ARG A 335 -9.18 10.70 1.32
C ARG A 335 -9.45 10.71 2.84
N LEU A 336 -10.18 11.71 3.34
CA LEU A 336 -10.61 11.73 4.73
C LEU A 336 -11.84 10.84 4.93
N ALA A 337 -11.84 10.06 6.01
CA ALA A 337 -13.03 9.40 6.57
C ALA A 337 -12.96 9.41 8.10
N PHE A 338 -14.10 9.21 8.76
CA PHE A 338 -14.20 9.19 10.22
C PHE A 338 -14.74 7.85 10.72
N GLN A 339 -14.28 7.43 11.90
CA GLN A 339 -14.86 6.29 12.62
C GLN A 339 -15.16 6.66 14.10
N PRO A 340 -16.38 6.36 14.59
CA PRO A 340 -17.57 5.93 13.84
C PRO A 340 -18.00 6.99 12.81
N SER A 341 -18.58 6.51 11.70
CA SER A 341 -19.17 7.35 10.66
C SER A 341 -20.58 7.80 11.09
N THR A 342 -20.89 9.06 10.83
CA THR A 342 -22.24 9.62 11.00
C THR A 342 -22.52 10.54 9.80
N PRO A 343 -23.79 10.76 9.40
CA PRO A 343 -24.11 11.60 8.24
C PRO A 343 -23.58 13.04 8.32
N THR A 344 -23.36 13.56 9.53
CA THR A 344 -22.73 14.87 9.76
C THR A 344 -21.23 14.83 9.53
N LEU A 345 -20.53 13.83 10.07
CA LEU A 345 -19.09 13.63 9.88
C LEU A 345 -18.76 13.28 8.42
N ASP A 346 -19.60 12.49 7.76
CA ASP A 346 -19.44 12.15 6.34
C ASP A 346 -19.57 13.38 5.44
N ARG A 347 -20.46 14.33 5.79
CA ARG A 347 -20.55 15.63 5.09
C ARG A 347 -19.29 16.47 5.29
N ILE A 348 -18.71 16.47 6.49
CA ILE A 348 -17.44 17.17 6.76
C ILE A 348 -16.31 16.53 5.96
N ALA A 349 -16.21 15.20 5.97
CA ALA A 349 -15.25 14.47 5.17
C ALA A 349 -15.45 14.74 3.67
N ALA A 350 -16.69 14.72 3.17
CA ALA A 350 -17.02 15.03 1.79
C ALA A 350 -16.59 16.45 1.39
N TRP A 351 -16.83 17.45 2.26
CA TRP A 351 -16.36 18.82 2.05
C TRP A 351 -14.82 18.90 2.03
N ALA A 352 -14.15 18.27 3.00
CA ALA A 352 -12.68 18.23 3.04
C ALA A 352 -12.09 17.61 1.76
N ASN A 353 -12.66 16.49 1.32
CA ASN A 353 -12.26 15.79 0.10
C ASN A 353 -12.53 16.61 -1.17
N PHE A 354 -13.69 17.28 -1.24
CA PHE A 354 -14.02 18.19 -2.34
C PHE A 354 -13.05 19.37 -2.40
N ARG A 355 -12.82 20.01 -1.26
CA ARG A 355 -11.90 21.15 -1.11
C ARG A 355 -10.48 20.78 -1.53
N THR A 356 -10.01 19.59 -1.16
CA THR A 356 -8.71 19.07 -1.59
C THR A 356 -8.65 18.84 -3.09
N ARG A 357 -9.70 18.29 -3.70
CA ARG A 357 -9.77 18.06 -5.15
C ARG A 357 -9.80 19.35 -5.95
N VAL A 358 -10.59 20.34 -5.53
CA VAL A 358 -10.82 21.59 -6.27
C VAL A 358 -9.74 22.64 -5.99
N PHE A 359 -9.39 22.83 -4.72
CA PHE A 359 -8.47 23.89 -4.29
C PHE A 359 -7.05 23.39 -4.01
N ARG A 360 -6.78 22.09 -4.17
CA ARG A 360 -5.47 21.46 -3.95
C ARG A 360 -4.92 21.75 -2.55
N LEU A 361 -5.78 21.69 -1.54
CA LEU A 361 -5.47 22.12 -0.18
C LEU A 361 -5.72 21.01 0.85
N PRO A 362 -5.02 19.86 0.85
CA PRO A 362 -5.19 18.88 1.91
C PRO A 362 -4.82 19.45 3.28
N TYR A 363 -5.43 18.93 4.34
CA TYR A 363 -5.03 19.18 5.73
C TYR A 363 -4.35 17.94 6.30
N GLY A 364 -3.69 18.07 7.45
CA GLY A 364 -2.86 16.99 7.97
C GLY A 364 -3.64 15.79 8.49
N ASP A 365 -4.95 15.92 8.75
CA ASP A 365 -5.85 14.80 9.02
C ASP A 365 -6.09 13.90 7.79
N GLN A 366 -5.63 14.32 6.60
CA GLN A 366 -5.63 13.51 5.39
C GLN A 366 -4.33 12.72 5.18
N GLY A 367 -3.38 12.79 6.11
CA GLY A 367 -2.08 12.12 5.98
C GLY A 367 -1.28 12.68 4.81
N ILE A 368 -0.51 13.73 5.06
CA ILE A 368 0.25 14.42 4.00
C ILE A 368 1.58 13.70 3.79
N PHE A 369 1.95 13.48 2.53
CA PHE A 369 3.23 12.87 2.18
C PHE A 369 3.88 13.54 0.98
N CYS A 370 5.22 13.50 0.92
CA CYS A 370 6.01 14.11 -0.15
C CYS A 370 7.41 13.50 -0.22
N ARG A 371 8.16 13.83 -1.28
CA ARG A 371 9.60 13.57 -1.32
C ARG A 371 10.34 14.55 -0.41
N ARG A 372 11.40 14.09 0.27
CA ARG A 372 12.26 14.89 1.15
C ARG A 372 12.78 16.15 0.46
N GLU A 373 13.17 16.03 -0.80
CA GLU A 373 13.63 17.18 -1.61
C GLU A 373 12.57 18.30 -1.70
N ILE A 374 11.29 17.94 -1.77
CA ILE A 374 10.18 18.90 -1.85
C ILE A 374 9.96 19.51 -0.46
N PHE A 375 9.99 18.69 0.59
CA PHE A 375 9.90 19.16 1.97
C PHE A 375 10.96 20.23 2.30
N GLN A 376 12.22 19.94 1.96
CA GLN A 376 13.33 20.87 2.14
C GLN A 376 13.17 22.14 1.30
N LYS A 377 12.84 22.00 0.02
CA LYS A 377 12.58 23.16 -0.87
C LYS A 377 11.41 24.01 -0.38
N ALA A 378 10.40 23.42 0.25
CA ALA A 378 9.25 24.14 0.82
C ALA A 378 9.57 24.87 2.13
N GLY A 379 10.71 24.56 2.76
CA GLY A 379 11.13 25.13 4.05
C GLY A 379 10.48 24.46 5.26
N GLY A 380 9.99 23.22 5.11
CA GLY A 380 9.29 22.48 6.15
C GLY A 380 7.99 23.15 6.63
N PHE A 381 7.58 22.83 7.85
CA PHE A 381 6.42 23.41 8.53
C PHE A 381 6.83 24.72 9.23
N LYS A 382 6.50 25.89 8.67
CA LYS A 382 6.96 27.18 9.22
C LYS A 382 6.19 27.62 10.47
N ASN A 383 4.87 27.42 10.47
CA ASN A 383 4.04 27.74 11.62
C ASN A 383 4.31 26.70 12.71
N ARG A 384 4.67 27.17 13.90
CA ARG A 384 5.11 26.29 14.99
C ARG A 384 3.95 25.61 15.71
N TYR A 385 2.77 26.25 15.70
CA TYR A 385 1.71 25.95 16.65
C TYR A 385 0.37 25.57 15.99
N LEU A 386 0.00 26.20 14.88
CA LEU A 386 -1.30 25.98 14.23
C LEU A 386 -1.23 26.29 12.73
N LEU A 387 -2.06 25.62 11.94
CA LEU A 387 -2.15 25.77 10.47
C LEU A 387 -0.82 25.52 9.77
N GLU A 388 0.05 24.74 10.40
CA GLU A 388 1.34 24.34 9.86
C GLU A 388 1.18 23.51 8.58
N ASP A 389 0.16 22.66 8.54
CA ASP A 389 -0.20 21.89 7.35
C ASP A 389 -0.67 22.79 6.20
N VAL A 390 -1.49 23.80 6.48
CA VAL A 390 -1.95 24.77 5.47
C VAL A 390 -0.80 25.55 4.86
N ASP A 391 0.12 26.06 5.69
CA ASP A 391 1.32 26.77 5.21
C ASP A 391 2.22 25.83 4.39
N PHE A 392 2.50 24.64 4.91
CA PHE A 392 3.31 23.65 4.22
C PHE A 392 2.73 23.30 2.84
N VAL A 393 1.42 23.04 2.76
CA VAL A 393 0.72 22.74 1.50
C VAL A 393 0.81 23.90 0.52
N ARG A 394 0.64 25.15 0.98
CA ARG A 394 0.81 26.34 0.14
C ARG A 394 2.21 26.47 -0.41
N ASN A 395 3.22 26.16 0.40
CA ASN A 395 4.61 26.19 -0.02
C ASN A 395 4.93 25.03 -1.00
N CYS A 396 4.26 23.88 -0.90
CA CYS A 396 4.43 22.77 -1.84
C CYS A 396 3.75 23.00 -3.20
N ARG A 397 2.58 23.66 -3.25
CA ARG A 397 1.76 23.81 -4.48
C ARG A 397 2.50 24.41 -5.70
N PRO A 398 3.36 25.45 -5.57
CA PRO A 398 4.11 25.97 -6.71
C PRO A 398 5.17 25.01 -7.27
N ARG A 399 5.48 23.92 -6.55
CA ARG A 399 6.57 22.98 -6.88
C ARG A 399 6.09 21.74 -7.64
N GLY A 400 4.77 21.57 -7.83
CA GLY A 400 4.21 20.43 -8.55
C GLY A 400 2.72 20.19 -8.28
N ALA A 401 2.23 19.05 -8.76
CA ALA A 401 0.86 18.63 -8.58
C ALA A 401 0.59 18.16 -7.14
N VAL A 402 -0.62 18.43 -6.65
CA VAL A 402 -1.14 17.82 -5.42
C VAL A 402 -2.07 16.68 -5.82
N ARG A 403 -1.80 15.47 -5.34
CA ARG A 403 -2.58 14.26 -5.67
C ARG A 403 -3.23 13.67 -4.43
N MET A 404 -4.50 13.35 -4.53
CA MET A 404 -5.23 12.63 -3.48
C MET A 404 -5.39 11.18 -3.90
N HIS A 405 -4.88 10.26 -3.08
CA HIS A 405 -5.12 8.83 -3.22
C HIS A 405 -6.59 8.50 -2.90
N PRO A 406 -7.25 7.60 -3.64
CA PRO A 406 -8.68 7.32 -3.47
C PRO A 406 -9.02 6.59 -2.16
N ASP A 407 -8.08 5.84 -1.59
CA ASP A 407 -8.26 5.18 -0.30
C ASP A 407 -8.32 6.20 0.85
N SER A 408 -9.06 5.82 1.88
CA SER A 408 -9.29 6.67 3.03
C SER A 408 -8.27 6.45 4.14
N LEU A 409 -7.77 7.57 4.67
CA LEU A 409 -7.27 7.63 6.03
C LEU A 409 -8.46 7.87 6.96
N VAL A 410 -8.66 6.99 7.93
CA VAL A 410 -9.73 7.09 8.91
C VAL A 410 -9.18 7.78 10.15
N THR A 411 -9.75 8.92 10.55
CA THR A 411 -9.35 9.63 11.78
C THR A 411 -10.43 9.51 12.87
N SER A 412 -10.03 9.70 14.13
CA SER A 412 -10.93 9.64 15.27
C SER A 412 -11.93 10.80 15.25
N SER A 413 -13.23 10.47 15.35
CA SER A 413 -14.28 11.48 15.47
C SER A 413 -14.42 12.06 16.89
N ARG A 414 -13.63 11.57 17.86
CA ARG A 414 -13.75 11.90 19.30
C ARG A 414 -13.80 13.40 19.53
N ARG A 415 -12.98 14.17 18.83
CA ARG A 415 -12.92 15.64 18.97
C ARG A 415 -14.17 16.37 18.49
N TYR A 416 -14.75 15.93 17.38
CA TYR A 416 -15.98 16.50 16.82
C TYR A 416 -17.21 16.14 17.66
N LEU A 417 -17.21 14.93 18.24
CA LEU A 417 -18.28 14.46 19.11
C LEU A 417 -18.26 15.15 20.48
N THR A 418 -17.10 15.50 21.04
CA THR A 418 -17.02 16.16 22.36
C THR A 418 -17.25 17.67 22.33
N ARG A 419 -16.81 18.39 21.29
CA ARG A 419 -16.93 19.86 21.20
C ARG A 419 -18.16 20.36 20.42
N GLY A 420 -18.92 19.45 19.83
CA GLY A 420 -20.03 19.79 18.94
C GLY A 420 -19.54 20.07 17.51
N ILE A 421 -20.14 19.36 16.56
CA ILE A 421 -19.67 19.28 15.16
C ILE A 421 -19.68 20.65 14.45
N LEU A 422 -20.76 21.41 14.61
CA LEU A 422 -20.91 22.74 13.98
C LEU A 422 -19.98 23.76 14.61
N ARG A 423 -19.78 23.70 15.93
CA ARG A 423 -18.89 24.58 16.66
C ARG A 423 -17.43 24.35 16.27
N ALA A 424 -16.98 23.08 16.25
CA ALA A 424 -15.63 22.73 15.81
C ALA A 424 -15.37 23.14 14.35
N SER A 425 -16.36 22.97 13.45
CA SER A 425 -16.25 23.40 12.06
C SER A 425 -16.18 24.93 11.94
N PHE A 426 -17.03 25.68 12.65
CA PHE A 426 -17.00 27.14 12.66
C PHE A 426 -15.70 27.69 13.24
N GLU A 427 -15.22 27.14 14.36
CA GLU A 427 -13.93 27.50 14.97
C GLU A 427 -12.76 27.29 13.99
N ASN A 428 -12.75 26.16 13.26
CA ASN A 428 -11.73 25.91 12.22
C ASN A 428 -11.78 26.97 11.10
N HIS A 429 -12.96 27.34 10.60
CA HIS A 429 -13.10 28.35 9.56
C HIS A 429 -12.77 29.76 10.07
N LEU A 430 -13.14 30.09 11.31
CA LEU A 430 -12.81 31.36 11.96
C LEU A 430 -11.30 31.48 12.18
N ILE A 431 -10.64 30.42 12.62
CA ILE A 431 -9.17 30.39 12.78
C ILE A 431 -8.47 30.57 11.43
N LEU A 432 -8.96 29.90 10.38
CA LEU A 432 -8.46 30.12 9.03
C LEU A 432 -8.65 31.59 8.62
N LEU A 433 -9.82 32.19 8.85
CA LEU A 433 -10.07 33.60 8.56
C LEU A 433 -9.10 34.53 9.32
N LEU A 434 -8.97 34.34 10.64
CA LEU A 434 -8.07 35.13 11.48
C LEU A 434 -6.60 34.99 11.08
N TYR A 435 -6.20 33.81 10.62
CA TYR A 435 -4.87 33.59 10.04
C TYR A 435 -4.68 34.38 8.74
N HIS A 436 -5.68 34.41 7.85
CA HIS A 436 -5.62 35.24 6.64
C HIS A 436 -5.59 36.74 6.95
N LEU A 437 -6.15 37.15 8.09
CA LEU A 437 -6.11 38.52 8.60
C LEU A 437 -4.82 38.86 9.36
N GLY A 438 -3.84 37.93 9.43
CA GLY A 438 -2.52 38.18 10.00
C GLY A 438 -2.44 38.14 11.54
N VAL A 439 -3.40 37.50 12.21
CA VAL A 439 -3.34 37.31 13.67
C VAL A 439 -2.17 36.41 14.06
N GLN A 440 -1.40 36.80 15.08
CA GLN A 440 -0.23 36.05 15.56
C GLN A 440 -0.56 34.60 15.95
N ASP A 441 0.29 33.66 15.53
CA ASP A 441 0.17 32.21 15.78
C ASP A 441 -0.03 31.83 17.25
N SER A 442 0.64 32.51 18.17
CA SER A 442 0.53 32.25 19.62
C SER A 442 -0.87 32.56 20.14
N ARG A 443 -1.51 33.61 19.62
CA ARG A 443 -2.90 33.97 19.96
C ARG A 443 -3.87 32.95 19.35
N LEU A 444 -3.68 32.56 18.10
CA LEU A 444 -4.50 31.52 17.45
C LEU A 444 -4.43 30.19 18.19
N TYR A 445 -3.24 29.77 18.62
CA TYR A 445 -3.04 28.57 19.43
C TYR A 445 -3.81 28.65 20.75
N SER A 446 -3.71 29.78 21.47
CA SER A 446 -4.45 29.97 22.74
C SER A 446 -5.97 29.95 22.54
N LEU A 447 -6.47 30.51 21.44
CA LEU A 447 -7.90 30.52 21.10
C LEU A 447 -8.42 29.11 20.78
N TYR A 448 -7.62 28.31 20.08
CA TYR A 448 -8.01 26.96 19.64
C TYR A 448 -7.96 25.91 20.76
N TYR A 449 -6.95 26.00 21.64
CA TYR A 449 -6.75 25.09 22.77
C TYR A 449 -7.37 25.60 24.07
N ARG A 450 -8.23 26.64 24.02
CA ARG A 450 -9.04 27.02 25.19
C ARG A 450 -9.84 25.80 25.69
N PRO A 451 -9.88 25.56 27.01
CA PRO A 451 -10.58 24.43 27.61
C PRO A 451 -12.08 24.46 27.30
#